data_AF-A0A443QZX1-F1
#
_entry.id   AF-A0A443QZX1-F1
#
_cell.length_a   1.000
_cell.length_b   1.000
_cell.length_c   1.000
_cell.angle_alpha   90.00
_cell.angle_beta   90.00
_cell.angle_gamma   90.00
#
_symmetry.space_group_name_H-M   'P 1'
#
loop_
_entity.id
_entity.type
_entity.pdbx_description
1 polymer ?
#
loop_
_entity_poly.entity_id
_entity_poly.type
_entity_poly.pdbx_seq_one_letter_code
_entity_poly.pdbx_strand_id
1 'polypeptide(L)' 'YTKPKGQLPDYEAPVILTQDKLTVEDFCNKLHRSIMREFKYSLVWGSSVKHNPQKVGKDHLLNDEDVVQVVKKV' A
#
# COMPACT_ATOMS: atom_id res chain seq x y z
N TYR A 1 -3.89 -5.82 -1.60
CA TYR A 1 -4.97 -5.23 -2.43
C TYR A 1 -4.85 -3.72 -2.51
N THR A 2 -5.19 -3.11 -3.65
CA THR A 2 -5.18 -1.64 -3.81
C THR A 2 -6.55 -1.07 -3.46
N LYS A 3 -6.57 0.09 -2.79
CA LYS A 3 -7.79 0.84 -2.50
C LYS A 3 -7.65 2.30 -2.93
N PRO A 4 -8.15 2.69 -4.11
CA PRO A 4 -8.15 4.08 -4.53
C PRO A 4 -9.03 4.95 -3.62
N LYS A 5 -8.69 6.23 -3.48
CA LYS A 5 -9.48 7.17 -2.66
C LYS A 5 -10.89 7.29 -3.25
N GLY A 6 -11.91 6.98 -2.43
CA GLY A 6 -13.31 7.07 -2.84
C GLY A 6 -13.83 5.84 -3.59
N GLN A 7 -13.01 4.80 -3.76
CA GLN A 7 -13.41 3.52 -4.34
C GLN A 7 -13.27 2.39 -3.32
N LEU A 8 -13.98 1.29 -3.58
CA LEU A 8 -13.80 0.05 -2.84
C LEU A 8 -12.44 -0.58 -3.18
N PRO A 9 -11.88 -1.42 -2.29
CA PRO A 9 -10.71 -2.21 -2.62
C PRO A 9 -10.97 -3.09 -3.84
N ASP A 10 -9.99 -3.14 -4.74
CA ASP A 10 -10.00 -4.11 -5.84
C ASP A 10 -9.43 -5.44 -5.34
N TYR A 11 -10.27 -6.46 -5.30
CA TYR A 11 -9.92 -7.83 -4.91
C TYR A 11 -9.66 -8.76 -6.11
N GLU A 12 -9.98 -8.34 -7.34
CA GLU A 12 -9.79 -9.13 -8.54
C GLU A 12 -8.36 -8.99 -9.09
N ALA A 13 -7.76 -7.82 -8.94
CA ALA A 13 -6.40 -7.52 -9.40
C ALA A 13 -5.45 -7.16 -8.23
N PRO A 14 -5.01 -8.14 -7.41
CA PRO A 14 -4.03 -7.88 -6.37
C PRO A 14 -2.65 -7.54 -6.96
N VAL A 15 -1.94 -6.65 -6.26
CA VAL A 15 -0.51 -6.40 -6.54
C VAL A 15 0.30 -7.45 -5.79
N ILE A 16 0.92 -8.35 -6.53
CA ILE A 16 1.74 -9.44 -5.99
C ILE A 16 3.18 -8.94 -5.76
N LEU A 17 3.65 -9.12 -4.52
CA LEU A 17 5.01 -8.82 -4.07
C LEU A 17 5.82 -10.10 -3.87
N THR A 18 7.14 -10.00 -4.01
CA THR A 18 8.08 -11.10 -3.72
C THR A 18 8.52 -11.04 -2.26
N GLN A 19 8.88 -12.17 -1.66
CA GLN A 19 9.27 -12.26 -0.24
C GLN A 19 10.43 -11.33 0.16
N ASP A 20 11.33 -11.01 -0.77
CA ASP A 20 12.46 -10.09 -0.51
C ASP A 20 12.06 -8.60 -0.53
N LYS A 21 10.85 -8.27 -1.01
CA LYS A 21 10.40 -6.90 -1.30
C LYS A 21 8.96 -6.69 -0.85
N LEU A 22 8.80 -6.54 0.46
CA LEU A 22 7.50 -6.47 1.14
C LEU A 22 7.15 -5.06 1.62
N THR A 23 7.92 -4.03 1.26
CA THR A 23 7.67 -2.68 1.77
C THR A 23 6.55 -1.96 1.00
N VAL A 24 5.96 -0.93 1.62
CA VAL A 24 5.06 0.01 0.92
C VAL A 24 5.75 0.70 -0.26
N GLU A 25 7.05 0.95 -0.17
CA GLU A 25 7.85 1.47 -1.30
C GLU A 25 7.87 0.49 -2.48
N ASP A 26 8.14 -0.79 -2.21
CA ASP A 26 8.13 -1.84 -3.23
C ASP A 26 6.75 -1.99 -3.87
N PHE A 27 5.70 -1.93 -3.06
CA PHE A 27 4.30 -1.90 -3.51
C PHE A 27 4.03 -0.74 -4.48
N CYS A 28 4.43 0.48 -4.11
CA CYS A 28 4.25 1.65 -4.97
C CYS A 28 5.05 1.53 -6.27
N ASN A 29 6.28 1.01 -6.20
CA ASN A 29 7.14 0.81 -7.36
C ASN A 29 6.61 -0.26 -8.33
N LYS A 30 5.93 -1.29 -7.80
CA LYS A 30 5.27 -2.33 -8.60
C LYS A 30 4.05 -1.78 -9.35
N LEU A 31 3.31 -0.86 -8.73
CA LEU A 31 2.18 -0.19 -9.36
C LEU A 31 2.66 0.80 -10.43
N HIS A 32 3.49 1.78 -10.05
CA HIS A 32 4.18 2.66 -11.00
C HIS A 32 5.27 3.48 -10.29
N ARG A 33 6.48 3.54 -10.86
CA ARG A 33 7.65 4.22 -10.26
C ARG A 33 7.43 5.71 -9.93
N SER A 34 6.53 6.40 -10.63
CA SER A 34 6.25 7.82 -10.34
C SER A 34 5.47 8.04 -9.04
N ILE A 35 4.71 7.03 -8.57
CA ILE A 35 3.87 7.15 -7.38
C ILE A 35 4.72 7.46 -6.15
N MET A 36 5.92 6.86 -6.08
CA MET A 36 6.82 7.08 -4.96
C MET A 36 7.31 8.54 -4.87
N ARG A 37 7.43 9.25 -6.01
CA ARG A 37 7.80 10.67 -6.02
C ARG A 37 6.74 11.55 -5.36
N GLU A 38 5.49 11.20 -5.58
CA GLU A 38 4.32 11.90 -5.02
C GLU A 38 3.88 11.31 -3.67
N PHE A 39 4.55 10.29 -3.14
CA PHE A 39 4.10 9.60 -1.92
C PHE A 39 4.15 10.52 -0.69
N LYS A 40 3.04 10.59 0.05
CA LYS A 40 2.94 11.26 1.37
C LYS A 40 2.90 10.26 2.51
N TYR A 41 1.99 9.30 2.43
CA TYR A 41 1.81 8.19 3.37
C TYR A 41 0.88 7.14 2.75
N SER A 42 0.80 5.96 3.36
CA SER A 42 -0.24 4.97 3.06
C SER A 42 -1.17 4.77 4.25
N LEU A 43 -2.42 4.44 3.96
CA LEU A 43 -3.34 3.88 4.93
C LEU A 43 -3.41 2.38 4.67
N VAL A 44 -3.17 1.58 5.70
CA VAL A 44 -3.20 0.12 5.62
C VAL A 44 -4.31 -0.42 6.50
N TRP A 45 -5.02 -1.41 5.99
CA TRP A 45 -5.93 -2.27 6.74
C TRP A 45 -5.43 -3.69 6.60
N GLY A 46 -5.26 -4.39 7.72
CA GLY A 46 -4.86 -5.79 7.71
C GLY A 46 -4.00 -6.17 8.89
N SER A 47 -3.27 -7.28 8.73
CA SER A 47 -2.53 -7.91 9.82
C SER A 47 -1.19 -7.22 10.12
N SER A 48 -0.65 -6.43 9.18
CA SER A 48 0.62 -5.71 9.37
C SER A 48 0.51 -4.50 10.31
N VAL A 49 -0.71 -4.07 10.65
CA VAL A 49 -0.97 -2.90 11.50
C VAL A 49 -1.81 -3.29 12.71
N LYS A 50 -1.65 -2.53 13.81
CA LYS A 50 -2.40 -2.81 15.06
C LYS A 50 -3.80 -2.18 15.06
N HIS A 51 -3.98 -1.11 14.27
CA HIS A 51 -5.24 -0.37 14.19
C HIS A 51 -5.65 -0.21 12.72
N ASN A 52 -6.95 -0.27 12.45
CA ASN A 52 -7.49 -0.23 11.09
C ASN A 52 -8.37 1.04 10.88
N PRO A 53 -8.06 1.93 9.92
CA PRO A 53 -6.77 2.06 9.23
C PRO A 53 -5.68 2.66 10.11
N GLN A 54 -4.43 2.28 9.85
CA GLN A 54 -3.26 2.94 10.40
C GLN A 54 -2.47 3.64 9.30
N LYS A 55 -1.99 4.85 9.60
CA LYS A 55 -1.11 5.62 8.74
C LYS A 55 0.32 5.06 8.85
N VAL A 56 0.90 4.69 7.72
CA VAL A 56 2.23 4.11 7.64
C VAL A 56 3.14 4.85 6.65
N GLY A 57 4.44 4.71 6.87
CA GLY A 57 5.48 5.22 5.98
C GLY A 57 5.79 4.26 4.83
N LYS A 58 6.80 4.61 4.04
CA LYS A 58 7.26 3.83 2.88
C LYS A 58 8.01 2.54 3.29
N ASP A 59 8.68 2.56 4.44
CA ASP A 59 9.48 1.45 4.96
C ASP A 59 8.64 0.42 5.73
N HIS A 60 7.33 0.61 5.81
CA HIS A 60 6.42 -0.33 6.48
C HIS A 60 6.34 -1.63 5.70
N LEU A 61 6.47 -2.75 6.41
CA LEU A 61 6.33 -4.10 5.84
C LEU A 61 4.86 -4.49 5.75
N LEU A 62 4.44 -4.87 4.54
CA LEU A 62 3.12 -5.38 4.25
C LEU A 62 3.08 -6.88 4.47
N ASN A 63 1.93 -7.35 4.94
CA ASN A 63 1.62 -8.76 5.02
C ASN A 63 0.68 -9.16 3.88
N ASP A 64 0.55 -10.47 3.68
CA ASP A 64 -0.41 -11.01 2.74
C ASP A 64 -1.83 -10.53 3.08
N GLU A 65 -2.63 -10.35 2.02
CA GLU A 65 -4.00 -9.84 2.06
C GLU A 65 -4.20 -8.41 2.59
N ASP A 66 -3.14 -7.66 2.90
CA ASP A 66 -3.27 -6.26 3.34
C ASP A 66 -3.92 -5.38 2.25
N VAL A 67 -4.82 -4.50 2.67
CA VAL A 67 -5.42 -3.47 1.83
C VAL A 67 -4.63 -2.18 2.00
N VAL A 68 -4.17 -1.59 0.89
CA VAL A 68 -3.31 -0.41 0.89
C VAL A 68 -3.94 0.71 0.07
N GLN A 69 -4.07 1.89 0.69
CA GLN A 69 -4.45 3.13 0.03
C GLN A 69 -3.29 4.12 0.07
N VAL A 70 -2.71 4.41 -1.08
CA VAL A 70 -1.61 5.38 -1.21
C VAL A 70 -2.16 6.80 -1.25
N VAL A 71 -1.62 7.69 -0.42
CA VAL A 71 -1.98 9.11 -0.39
C VAL A 71 -0.81 9.94 -0.93
N LYS A 72 -1.12 10.81 -1.91
CA LYS A 72 -0.16 11.67 -2.58
C LYS A 72 0.04 13.01 -1.84
N LYS A 73 1.22 13.59 -1.98
CA LYS A 73 1.54 14.98 -1.64
C LYS A 73 0.77 15.85 -2.64
N VAL A 74 -0.08 16.73 -2.12
CA VAL A 74 -0.74 17.78 -2.91
C VAL A 74 0.32 18.81 -3.29
#